data_AF-A0AAI9G2D5-F1
#
_entry.id   AF-A0AAI9G2D5-F1
#
_cell.length_a   1.000
_cell.length_b   1.000
_cell.length_c   1.000
_cell.angle_alpha   90.00
_cell.angle_beta   90.00
_cell.angle_gamma   90.00
#
_symmetry.space_group_name_H-M   'P 1'
#
loop_
_entity.id
_entity.type
_entity.pdbx_description
1 polymer ?
#
loop_
_entity_poly.entity_id
_entity_poly.type
_entity_poly.pdbx_seq_one_letter_code
_entity_poly.pdbx_strand_id
1 'polypeptide(L)'
;MDALVSVALLGSIAAVSFGLVKLASWCIGRAGESSRRAAREAAFVAQARADLAATGWTLDHEALYQAEIAATKAGDLYAAARYAEQQEAMP
;
A
#
# COMPACT_ATOMS: atom_id res chain seq x y z
N MET A 1 29.27 48.64 8.50
CA MET A 1 28.24 47.59 8.51
C MET A 1 28.30 46.95 9.88
N ASP A 2 27.31 47.23 10.72
CA ASP A 2 27.35 46.98 12.16
C ASP A 2 27.34 45.48 12.47
N ALA A 3 28.12 45.06 13.47
CA ALA A 3 28.28 43.66 13.88
C ALA A 3 26.94 42.94 14.17
N LEU A 4 25.94 43.70 14.63
CA LEU A 4 24.58 43.24 14.86
C LEU A 4 23.91 42.70 13.59
N VAL A 5 24.13 43.35 12.44
CA VAL A 5 23.56 42.92 11.16
C VAL A 5 24.17 41.58 10.72
N SER A 6 25.48 41.43 10.87
CA SER A 6 26.17 40.18 10.55
C SER A 6 25.72 39.02 11.45
N VAL A 7 25.57 39.26 12.75
CA VAL A 7 25.07 38.24 13.69
C VAL A 7 23.63 37.86 13.38
N ALA A 8 22.76 38.83 13.08
CA ALA A 8 21.38 38.56 12.70
C ALA A 8 21.27 37.74 11.41
N LEU A 9 22.10 38.06 10.40
CA LEU A 9 22.14 37.31 9.15
C LEU A 9 22.58 35.86 9.37
N LEU A 10 23.67 35.65 10.13
CA LEU A 10 24.15 34.30 10.46
C LEU A 10 23.13 33.50 11.28
N GLY A 11 22.47 34.14 12.24
CA GLY A 11 21.40 33.53 13.02
C GLY A 11 20.22 33.10 12.16
N SER A 12 19.79 33.95 11.21
CA SER A 12 18.73 33.62 10.26
C SER A 12 19.10 32.45 9.36
N ILE A 13 20.33 32.44 8.82
CA ILE A 13 20.82 31.34 7.98
C ILE A 13 20.84 30.04 8.77
N ALA A 14 21.34 30.06 10.00
CA ALA A 14 21.39 28.89 10.87
C ALA A 14 19.98 28.36 11.19
N ALA A 15 19.04 29.25 11.52
CA ALA A 15 17.66 28.88 11.82
C ALA A 15 16.95 28.24 10.62
N VAL A 16 17.08 28.84 9.42
CA VAL A 16 16.50 28.29 8.18
C VAL A 16 17.12 26.95 7.84
N SER A 17 18.45 26.84 7.91
CA SER A 17 19.17 25.59 7.61
C SER A 17 18.74 24.45 8.54
N PHE A 18 18.67 24.74 9.84
CA PHE A 18 18.22 23.75 10.83
C PHE A 18 16.76 23.32 10.61
N GLY A 19 15.88 24.29 10.29
CA GLY A 19 14.49 24.02 9.94
C GLY A 19 14.36 23.11 8.72
N LEU A 20 15.13 23.35 7.66
CA LEU A 20 15.12 22.54 6.45
C LEU A 20 15.61 21.11 6.69
N VAL A 21 16.68 20.93 7.48
CA VAL A 21 17.18 19.59 7.86
C VAL A 21 16.12 18.81 8.63
N LYS A 22 15.46 19.46 9.61
CA LYS A 22 14.41 18.83 10.41
C LYS A 22 13.20 18.46 9.54
N LEU A 23 12.80 19.33 8.62
CA LEU A 23 11.70 19.08 7.69
C LEU A 23 12.02 17.93 6.74
N ALA A 24 13.22 17.91 6.14
CA ALA A 24 13.68 16.82 5.28
C ALA A 24 13.72 15.49 6.04
N SER A 25 14.27 15.48 7.27
CA SER A 25 14.27 14.30 8.13
C SER A 25 12.86 13.80 8.43
N TRP A 26 11.91 14.69 8.65
CA TRP A 26 10.50 14.34 8.86
C TRP A 26 9.86 13.77 7.59
N CYS A 27 10.08 14.40 6.43
CA CYS A 27 9.57 13.91 5.15
C CYS A 27 10.11 12.51 4.82
N ILE A 28 11.41 12.27 5.02
CA ILE A 28 12.05 10.97 4.80
C ILE A 28 11.50 9.93 5.79
N GLY A 29 11.39 10.26 7.07
CA GLY A 29 10.84 9.35 8.08
C GLY A 29 9.39 8.97 7.77
N ARG A 30 8.57 9.94 7.35
CA ARG A 30 7.18 9.72 6.95
C ARG A 30 7.07 8.84 5.71
N ALA A 31 7.84 9.13 4.66
CA ALA A 31 7.88 8.31 3.46
C ALA A 31 8.38 6.89 3.75
N GLY A 32 9.40 6.77 4.62
CA GLY A 32 9.93 5.49 5.08
C GLY A 32 8.88 4.64 5.80
N GLU A 33 8.05 5.24 6.66
CA GLU A 33 6.98 4.51 7.36
C GLU A 33 5.89 4.03 6.39
N SER A 34 5.46 4.87 5.45
CA SER A 34 4.51 4.46 4.41
C SER A 34 5.05 3.34 3.53
N SER A 35 6.31 3.44 3.08
CA SER A 35 6.97 2.40 2.29
C SER A 35 7.18 1.11 3.08
N ARG A 36 7.54 1.19 4.36
CA ARG A 36 7.68 0.00 5.23
C ARG A 36 6.34 -0.68 5.46
N ARG A 37 5.26 0.08 5.64
CA ARG A 37 3.92 -0.47 5.76
C ARG A 37 3.48 -1.15 4.47
N ALA A 38 3.61 -0.47 3.34
CA ALA A 38 3.30 -1.03 2.03
C ALA A 38 4.13 -2.29 1.74
N ALA A 39 5.41 -2.30 2.09
CA ALA A 39 6.27 -3.47 1.92
C ALA A 39 5.83 -4.66 2.79
N ARG A 40 5.41 -4.42 4.04
CA ARG A 40 4.87 -5.47 4.93
C ARG A 40 3.54 -6.02 4.41
N GLU A 41 2.64 -5.14 3.96
CA GLU A 41 1.37 -5.55 3.36
C GLU A 41 1.60 -6.35 2.07
N ALA A 42 2.52 -5.90 1.21
CA ALA A 42 2.90 -6.62 0.00
C ALA A 42 3.55 -7.99 0.30
N ALA A 43 4.41 -8.07 1.32
CA ALA A 43 5.02 -9.33 1.75
C ALA A 43 3.96 -10.31 2.29
N PHE A 44 3.00 -9.83 3.08
CA PHE A 44 1.89 -10.65 3.56
C PHE A 44 1.00 -11.15 2.41
N VAL A 45 0.65 -10.28 1.47
CA VAL A 45 -0.14 -10.65 0.28
C VAL A 45 0.63 -11.64 -0.60
N ALA A 46 1.92 -11.43 -0.79
CA ALA A 46 2.76 -12.36 -1.55
C ALA A 46 2.83 -13.74 -0.88
N GLN A 47 2.99 -13.78 0.44
CA GLN A 47 2.95 -15.02 1.20
C GLN A 47 1.60 -15.72 1.08
N ALA A 48 0.49 -15.01 1.29
CA ALA A 48 -0.86 -15.57 1.17
C ALA A 48 -1.13 -16.11 -0.25
N ARG A 49 -0.65 -15.42 -1.29
CA ARG A 49 -0.71 -15.91 -2.67
C ARG A 49 0.14 -17.16 -2.91
N ALA A 50 1.32 -17.24 -2.29
CA ALA A 50 2.16 -18.42 -2.36
C ALA A 50 1.50 -19.62 -1.66
N ASP A 51 0.90 -19.40 -0.49
CA ASP A 51 0.18 -20.43 0.27
C ASP A 51 -1.05 -20.92 -0.51
N LEU A 52 -1.83 -20.02 -1.12
CA LEU A 52 -2.95 -20.37 -2.01
C LEU A 52 -2.47 -21.15 -3.24
N ALA A 53 -1.39 -20.70 -3.90
CA ALA A 53 -0.85 -21.44 -5.04
C ALA A 53 -0.42 -22.87 -4.63
N ALA A 54 0.06 -23.06 -3.40
CA ALA A 54 0.40 -24.38 -2.88
C ALA A 54 -0.82 -25.28 -2.62
N THR A 55 -2.02 -24.72 -2.43
CA THR A 55 -3.26 -25.51 -2.35
C THR A 55 -3.83 -25.87 -3.73
N GLY A 56 -3.16 -25.50 -4.82
CA GLY A 56 -3.66 -25.69 -6.19
C GLY A 56 -4.52 -24.54 -6.71
N TRP A 57 -4.64 -23.42 -5.96
CA TRP A 57 -5.36 -22.24 -6.41
C TRP A 57 -4.72 -21.65 -7.68
N THR A 58 -5.53 -21.34 -8.70
CA THR A 58 -5.06 -20.78 -9.98
C THR A 58 -5.68 -19.40 -10.26
N LEU A 59 -5.18 -18.71 -11.29
CA LEU A 59 -5.74 -17.43 -11.73
C LEU A 59 -7.21 -17.55 -12.17
N ASP A 60 -7.62 -18.71 -12.68
CA ASP A 60 -9.00 -18.96 -13.10
C ASP A 60 -9.92 -19.12 -11.89
N HIS A 61 -9.45 -19.75 -10.79
CA HIS A 61 -10.18 -19.79 -9.51
C HIS A 61 -10.43 -18.37 -8.99
N GLU A 62 -9.40 -17.51 -9.01
CA GLU A 62 -9.50 -16.11 -8.61
C GLU A 62 -10.51 -15.35 -9.47
N ALA A 63 -10.49 -15.55 -10.79
CA ALA A 63 -11.40 -14.87 -11.71
C ALA A 63 -12.88 -15.22 -11.44
N LEU A 64 -13.18 -16.50 -11.22
CA LEU A 64 -14.53 -16.95 -10.85
C LEU A 64 -14.97 -16.41 -9.49
N TYR A 65 -14.06 -16.41 -8.50
CA TYR A 65 -14.33 -15.89 -7.17
C TYR A 65 -14.62 -14.38 -7.17
N GLN A 66 -13.84 -13.59 -7.91
CA GLN A 66 -14.10 -12.16 -8.05
C GLN A 66 -15.41 -11.88 -8.79
N ALA A 67 -15.74 -12.68 -9.80
CA ALA A 67 -17.00 -12.56 -10.55
C ALA A 67 -18.22 -12.90 -9.68
N GLU A 68 -18.15 -13.94 -8.85
CA GLU A 68 -19.16 -14.28 -7.86
C GLU A 68 -19.39 -13.14 -6.86
N ILE A 69 -18.31 -12.58 -6.31
CA ILE A 69 -18.38 -11.45 -5.38
C ILE A 69 -19.01 -10.23 -6.05
N ALA A 70 -18.64 -9.93 -7.29
CA ALA A 70 -19.20 -8.81 -8.04
C ALA A 70 -20.70 -8.98 -8.29
N ALA A 71 -21.13 -10.18 -8.70
CA ALA A 71 -22.53 -10.54 -8.89
C ALA A 71 -23.32 -10.43 -7.57
N THR A 72 -22.76 -10.95 -6.48
CA THR A 72 -23.36 -10.86 -5.14
C THR A 72 -23.52 -9.40 -4.70
N LYS A 73 -22.49 -8.56 -4.92
CA LYS A 73 -22.55 -7.12 -4.62
C LYS A 73 -23.56 -6.38 -5.49
N ALA A 74 -23.77 -6.82 -6.73
CA ALA A 74 -24.79 -6.28 -7.62
C ALA A 74 -26.21 -6.79 -7.30
N GLY A 75 -26.35 -7.76 -6.41
CA GLY A 75 -27.63 -8.42 -6.11
C GLY A 75 -28.07 -9.44 -7.15
N ASP A 76 -27.21 -9.79 -8.12
CA ASP A 76 -27.47 -10.82 -9.11
C ASP A 76 -27.12 -12.20 -8.54
N LEU A 77 -28.06 -12.75 -7.77
CA LEU A 77 -27.89 -14.05 -7.10
C LEU A 77 -27.79 -15.22 -8.08
N TYR A 78 -28.39 -15.11 -9.27
CA TYR A 78 -28.32 -16.17 -10.27
C TYR A 78 -26.92 -16.23 -10.89
N ALA A 79 -26.35 -15.09 -11.27
CA ALA A 79 -24.98 -15.03 -11.75
C ALA A 79 -23.99 -15.49 -10.66
N ALA A 80 -24.20 -15.08 -9.39
CA ALA A 80 -23.38 -15.54 -8.28
C ALA A 80 -23.42 -17.07 -8.12
N ALA A 81 -24.61 -17.68 -8.09
CA ALA A 81 -24.76 -19.14 -8.00
C ALA A 81 -24.05 -19.86 -9.15
N ARG A 82 -24.18 -19.34 -10.38
CA ARG A 82 -23.49 -19.90 -11.54
C ARG A 82 -21.97 -19.86 -11.38
N TYR A 83 -21.39 -18.75 -10.91
CA TYR A 83 -19.95 -18.67 -10.69
C TYR A 83 -19.47 -19.63 -9.60
N ALA A 84 -20.27 -19.83 -8.54
CA ALA A 84 -19.98 -20.81 -7.50
C ALA A 84 -19.98 -22.26 -8.05
N GLU A 85 -20.98 -22.64 -8.86
CA GLU A 85 -21.00 -23.95 -9.52
C GLU A 85 -19.77 -24.17 -10.41
N GLN A 86 -19.30 -23.12 -11.11
CA GLN A 86 -18.09 -23.20 -11.93
C GLN A 86 -16.82 -23.40 -11.10
N GLN A 87 -16.76 -22.89 -9.87
CA GLN A 87 -15.65 -23.15 -8.94
C GLN A 87 -15.65 -24.59 -8.46
N GLU A 88 -16.82 -25.16 -8.12
CA GLU A 88 -16.93 -26.56 -7.69
C GLU A 88 -16.60 -27.57 -8.79
N ALA A 89 -16.87 -27.20 -10.05
CA ALA A 89 -16.52 -28.00 -11.21
C ALA A 89 -15.02 -27.96 -11.56
N MET A 90 -14.25 -27.12 -10.87
CA MET A 90 -12.83 -26.94 -11.10
C MET A 90 -12.01 -27.98 -10.31
N PRO A 91 -11.00 -28.61 -10.93
CA PRO A 91 -10.28 -29.75 -10.35
C PRO A 91 -9.26 -29.37 -9.27
#